data_AF-A0A2D6AZX3-F1
#
_entry.id   AF-A0A2D6AZX3-F1
#
_cell.length_a   1.000
_cell.length_b   1.000
_cell.length_c   1.000
_cell.angle_alpha   90.00
_cell.angle_beta   90.00
_cell.angle_gamma   90.00
#
_symmetry.space_group_name_H-M   'P 1'
#
loop_
_entity.id
_entity.type
_entity.pdbx_description
1 polymer ?
#
loop_
_entity_poly.entity_id
_entity_poly.type
_entity_poly.pdbx_seq_one_letter_code
_entity_poly.pdbx_strand_id
1 'polypeptide(L)'
;MKKLFVTITILMASLATYAQGTVVNKYFNQLGDDEKFTKVSISSKMFSLFTELEAGSEAEEEFLKAVSKLKGLKIIASDSIGNAAKMYAQALKDVDAAGYDELMSVQDAEENMRFSIKESGGKIEELLMVVGGKKRFVLLSLYGEIDLKNISKIAKGMNVGGLENLSKINEGN
;
A
#
# COMPACT_ATOMS: atom_id res chain seq x y z
N MET A 1 -25.04 6.00 -39.74
CA MET A 1 -25.33 5.73 -38.31
C MET A 1 -24.47 4.60 -37.73
N LYS A 2 -24.38 3.41 -38.35
CA LYS A 2 -23.54 2.30 -37.85
C LYS A 2 -22.05 2.65 -37.72
N LYS A 3 -21.48 3.43 -38.66
CA LYS A 3 -20.08 3.88 -38.61
C LYS A 3 -19.80 4.87 -37.47
N LEU A 4 -20.77 5.72 -37.11
CA LEU A 4 -20.64 6.69 -36.02
C LEU A 4 -20.66 5.99 -34.65
N PHE A 5 -21.46 4.93 -34.52
CA PHE A 5 -21.54 4.13 -33.29
C PHE A 5 -20.21 3.43 -33.00
N VAL A 6 -19.57 2.83 -34.01
CA VAL A 6 -18.25 2.17 -33.88
C VAL A 6 -17.16 3.17 -33.48
N THR A 7 -17.16 4.38 -34.04
CA THR A 7 -16.18 5.42 -33.68
C THR A 7 -16.34 5.86 -32.23
N ILE A 8 -17.57 6.00 -31.73
CA ILE A 8 -17.85 6.35 -30.32
C ILE A 8 -17.44 5.24 -29.36
N THR A 9 -17.64 3.97 -29.71
CA THR A 9 -17.23 2.83 -28.87
C THR A 9 -15.71 2.72 -28.75
N ILE A 10 -14.97 2.98 -29.83
CA ILE A 10 -13.49 2.97 -29.82
C ILE A 10 -12.94 4.14 -28.98
N LEU A 11 -13.56 5.33 -29.06
CA LEU A 11 -13.20 6.49 -28.24
C LEU A 11 -13.49 6.28 -26.75
N MET A 12 -14.55 5.56 -26.40
CA MET A 12 -14.83 5.20 -25.00
C MET A 12 -13.89 4.11 -24.47
N ALA A 13 -13.45 3.17 -25.32
CA ALA A 13 -12.49 2.14 -24.93
C ALA A 13 -11.09 2.71 -24.62
N SER A 14 -10.66 3.79 -25.28
CA SER A 14 -9.37 4.45 -24.99
C SER A 14 -9.36 5.28 -23.71
N LEU A 15 -10.53 5.62 -23.15
CA LEU A 15 -10.61 6.30 -21.84
C LEU A 15 -10.54 5.31 -20.67
N ALA A 16 -10.81 4.02 -20.89
CA ALA A 16 -10.80 3.00 -19.84
C ALA A 16 -9.39 2.55 -19.41
N THR A 17 -8.34 2.89 -20.18
CA THR A 17 -6.96 2.41 -19.92
C THR A 17 -6.17 3.25 -18.92
N TYR A 18 -6.70 4.40 -18.47
CA TYR A 18 -6.01 5.27 -17.50
C TYR A 18 -6.21 4.89 -16.02
N ALA A 19 -6.99 3.84 -15.73
CA ALA A 19 -7.35 3.45 -14.36
C ALA A 19 -6.54 2.27 -13.77
N GLN A 20 -5.57 1.71 -14.51
CA GLN A 20 -4.88 0.48 -14.09
C GLN A 20 -3.68 0.67 -13.13
N GLY A 21 -3.44 1.89 -12.65
CA GLY A 21 -2.40 2.15 -11.64
C GLY A 21 -2.92 1.96 -10.21
N THR A 22 -2.13 1.34 -9.33
CA THR A 22 -2.39 1.38 -7.88
C THR A 22 -2.29 2.81 -7.35
N VAL A 23 -2.98 3.10 -6.24
CA VAL A 23 -2.97 4.45 -5.63
C VAL A 23 -1.53 4.88 -5.33
N VAL A 24 -0.70 4.01 -4.78
CA VAL A 24 0.70 4.32 -4.48
C VAL A 24 1.50 4.68 -5.74
N ASN A 25 1.24 4.05 -6.88
CA ASN A 25 1.97 4.32 -8.13
C ASN A 25 1.66 5.72 -8.67
N LYS A 26 0.39 6.14 -8.56
CA LYS A 26 -0.03 7.49 -8.91
C LYS A 26 0.75 8.52 -8.09
N TYR A 27 0.83 8.33 -6.78
CA TYR A 27 1.57 9.24 -5.90
C TYR A 27 3.09 9.19 -6.13
N PHE A 28 3.67 8.02 -6.38
CA PHE A 28 5.10 7.88 -6.71
C PHE A 28 5.48 8.70 -7.95
N ASN A 29 4.62 8.67 -8.97
CA ASN A 29 4.83 9.40 -10.22
C ASN A 29 4.57 10.90 -10.04
N GLN A 30 3.51 11.28 -9.33
CA GLN A 30 3.17 12.70 -9.09
C GLN A 30 4.18 13.42 -8.19
N LEU A 31 4.73 12.70 -7.22
CA LEU A 31 5.74 13.20 -6.29
C LEU A 31 7.16 12.82 -6.76
N GLY A 32 7.32 12.57 -8.06
CA GLY A 32 8.54 12.09 -8.73
C GLY A 32 9.81 12.87 -8.38
N ASP A 33 9.71 14.19 -8.32
CA ASP A 33 10.86 15.08 -8.16
C ASP A 33 10.76 16.00 -6.94
N ASP A 34 9.82 15.73 -6.02
CA ASP A 34 9.65 16.56 -4.83
C ASP A 34 10.57 16.09 -3.69
N GLU A 35 11.63 16.87 -3.42
CA GLU A 35 12.64 16.62 -2.39
C GLU A 35 12.07 16.56 -0.96
N LYS A 36 10.84 17.04 -0.75
CA LYS A 36 10.17 16.95 0.56
C LYS A 36 9.71 15.53 0.87
N PHE A 37 9.71 14.62 -0.10
CA PHE A 37 9.25 13.24 0.06
C PHE A 37 10.39 12.25 -0.09
N THR A 38 10.52 11.39 0.92
CA THR A 38 11.32 10.18 0.84
C THR A 38 10.49 9.09 0.17
N LYS A 39 11.08 8.42 -0.82
CA LYS A 39 10.42 7.34 -1.58
C LYS A 39 11.28 6.10 -1.58
N VAL A 40 10.69 4.99 -1.16
CA VAL A 40 11.36 3.70 -1.06
C VAL A 40 10.55 2.67 -1.83
N SER A 41 11.19 1.94 -2.75
CA SER A 41 10.58 0.84 -3.49
C SER A 41 11.43 -0.40 -3.30
N ILE A 42 10.87 -1.41 -2.66
CA ILE A 42 11.50 -2.70 -2.38
C ILE A 42 10.83 -3.74 -3.27
N SER A 43 11.62 -4.49 -4.04
CA SER A 43 11.12 -5.59 -4.87
C SER A 43 11.22 -6.92 -4.15
N SER A 44 10.47 -7.91 -4.61
CA SER A 44 10.55 -9.29 -4.10
C SER A 44 11.98 -9.85 -4.08
N LYS A 45 12.83 -9.43 -5.03
CA LYS A 45 14.25 -9.83 -5.09
C LYS A 45 15.03 -9.41 -3.84
N MET A 46 14.71 -8.25 -3.25
CA MET A 46 15.37 -7.81 -2.01
C MET A 46 15.01 -8.73 -0.85
N PHE A 47 13.76 -9.21 -0.77
CA PHE A 47 13.34 -10.14 0.27
C PHE A 47 14.09 -11.47 0.17
N SER A 48 14.28 -11.99 -1.05
CA SER A 48 15.07 -13.21 -1.28
C SER A 48 16.56 -13.06 -0.93
N LEU A 49 17.15 -11.88 -1.17
CA LEU A 49 18.56 -11.64 -0.81
C LEU A 49 18.75 -11.54 0.71
N PHE A 50 17.77 -11.01 1.45
CA PHE A 50 17.83 -10.93 2.90
C PHE A 50 17.90 -12.33 3.54
N THR A 51 17.15 -13.27 2.98
CA THR A 51 17.04 -14.63 3.51
C THR A 51 18.30 -15.45 3.26
N GLU A 52 18.96 -15.25 2.11
CA GLU A 52 20.27 -15.87 1.85
C GLU A 52 21.36 -15.47 2.87
N LEU A 53 21.21 -14.32 3.53
CA LEU A 53 22.15 -13.81 4.54
C LEU A 53 21.87 -14.31 5.96
N GLU A 54 20.63 -14.72 6.27
CA GLU A 54 20.18 -15.16 7.61
C GLU A 54 19.87 -16.66 7.68
N ALA A 55 20.54 -17.45 6.83
CA ALA A 55 20.29 -18.88 6.63
C ALA A 55 20.33 -19.72 7.94
N GLY A 56 19.24 -20.44 8.22
CA GLY A 56 19.18 -21.56 9.17
C GLY A 56 18.35 -21.36 10.43
N SER A 57 17.49 -20.33 10.50
CA SER A 57 16.60 -20.09 11.64
C SER A 57 15.12 -20.39 11.33
N GLU A 58 14.34 -20.83 12.31
CA GLU A 58 12.88 -21.01 12.14
C GLU A 58 12.17 -19.70 11.79
N ALA A 59 12.69 -18.57 12.27
CA ALA A 59 12.18 -17.23 11.98
C ALA A 59 12.36 -16.84 10.50
N GLU A 60 13.46 -17.27 9.88
CA GLU A 60 13.73 -17.05 8.45
C GLU A 60 12.72 -17.79 7.58
N GLU A 61 12.43 -19.06 7.88
CA GLU A 61 11.49 -19.86 7.11
C GLU A 61 10.06 -19.29 7.19
N GLU A 62 9.68 -18.79 8.36
CA GLU A 62 8.39 -18.14 8.57
C GLU A 62 8.29 -16.80 7.82
N PHE A 63 9.34 -15.99 7.85
CA PHE A 63 9.43 -14.75 7.09
C PHE A 63 9.35 -15.01 5.57
N LEU A 64 10.11 -15.98 5.07
CA LEU A 64 10.10 -16.41 3.66
C LEU A 64 8.70 -16.80 3.19
N LYS A 65 7.99 -17.62 3.97
CA LYS A 65 6.62 -18.01 3.65
C LYS A 65 5.70 -16.79 3.54
N ALA A 66 5.86 -15.81 4.43
CA ALA A 66 5.04 -14.59 4.45
C ALA A 66 5.35 -13.65 3.27
N VAL A 67 6.61 -13.58 2.81
CA VAL A 67 7.02 -12.63 1.76
C VAL A 67 7.13 -13.22 0.35
N SER A 68 7.19 -14.54 0.21
CA SER A 68 7.40 -15.25 -1.06
C SER A 68 6.36 -14.92 -2.14
N LYS A 69 5.14 -14.59 -1.72
CA LYS A 69 4.02 -14.25 -2.60
C LYS A 69 3.88 -12.74 -2.83
N LEU A 70 4.69 -11.94 -2.15
CA LEU A 70 4.69 -10.49 -2.29
C LEU A 70 5.51 -10.10 -3.51
N LYS A 71 5.01 -9.12 -4.27
CA LYS A 71 5.72 -8.56 -5.43
C LYS A 71 6.63 -7.40 -5.01
N GLY A 72 6.26 -6.68 -3.95
CA GLY A 72 7.07 -5.60 -3.41
C GLY A 72 6.34 -4.73 -2.39
N LEU A 73 7.08 -3.73 -1.92
CA LEU A 73 6.65 -2.71 -0.98
C LEU A 73 7.03 -1.33 -1.52
N LYS A 74 6.12 -0.38 -1.43
CA LYS A 74 6.34 1.01 -1.79
C LYS A 74 5.97 1.91 -0.63
N ILE A 75 6.84 2.85 -0.30
CA ILE A 75 6.66 3.82 0.78
C ILE A 75 6.93 5.21 0.23
N ILE A 76 6.02 6.14 0.53
CA ILE A 76 6.20 7.58 0.38
C ILE A 76 6.04 8.18 1.77
N ALA A 77 7.01 8.93 2.23
CA ALA A 77 6.96 9.57 3.54
C ALA A 77 7.48 11.01 3.47
N SER A 78 6.90 11.89 4.28
CA SER A 78 7.40 13.23 4.54
C SER A 78 7.05 13.64 5.96
N ASP A 79 7.99 14.29 6.65
CA ASP A 79 7.81 14.72 8.05
C ASP A 79 7.76 16.25 8.22
N SER A 80 7.83 17.00 7.12
CA SER A 80 8.02 18.46 7.14
C SER A 80 7.12 19.25 6.19
N ILE A 81 5.98 18.67 5.76
CA ILE A 81 5.06 19.31 4.81
C ILE A 81 3.90 20.05 5.49
N GLY A 82 3.62 21.29 5.06
CA GLY A 82 2.53 22.10 5.64
C GLY A 82 1.11 21.66 5.25
N ASN A 83 0.98 20.76 4.27
CA ASN A 83 -0.30 20.31 3.70
C ASN A 83 -0.60 18.82 3.98
N ALA A 84 0.06 18.21 4.97
CA ALA A 84 -0.10 16.79 5.32
C ALA A 84 -1.58 16.36 5.48
N ALA A 85 -2.38 17.11 6.24
CA ALA A 85 -3.80 16.80 6.45
C ALA A 85 -4.61 16.82 5.14
N LYS A 86 -4.28 17.76 4.22
CA LYS A 86 -4.92 17.82 2.90
C LYS A 86 -4.52 16.62 2.04
N MET A 87 -3.25 16.23 2.09
CA MET A 87 -2.76 15.05 1.37
C MET A 87 -3.38 13.75 1.89
N TYR A 88 -3.52 13.62 3.21
CA TYR A 88 -4.24 12.51 3.84
C TYR A 88 -5.68 12.43 3.34
N ALA A 89 -6.44 13.52 3.44
CA ALA A 89 -7.83 13.55 2.97
C ALA A 89 -7.96 13.25 1.46
N GLN A 90 -7.02 13.72 0.63
CA GLN A 90 -7.01 13.40 -0.79
C GLN A 90 -6.65 11.92 -1.04
N ALA A 91 -5.68 11.39 -0.30
CA ALA A 91 -5.29 9.99 -0.41
C ALA A 91 -6.47 9.07 -0.07
N LEU A 92 -7.21 9.36 1.01
CA LEU A 92 -8.41 8.59 1.35
C LEU A 92 -9.44 8.60 0.22
N LYS A 93 -9.71 9.76 -0.39
CA LYS A 93 -10.62 9.84 -1.54
C LYS A 93 -10.15 9.00 -2.73
N ASP A 94 -8.86 9.05 -3.02
CA ASP A 94 -8.26 8.28 -4.10
C ASP A 94 -8.31 6.77 -3.82
N VAL A 95 -8.16 6.37 -2.55
CA VAL A 95 -8.29 4.98 -2.08
C VAL A 95 -9.72 4.48 -2.22
N ASP A 96 -10.68 5.24 -1.71
CA ASP A 96 -12.10 4.88 -1.79
C ASP A 96 -12.55 4.80 -3.27
N ALA A 97 -12.12 5.75 -4.11
CA ALA A 97 -12.42 5.76 -5.54
C ALA A 97 -11.77 4.60 -6.31
N ALA A 98 -10.66 4.05 -5.82
CA ALA A 98 -9.95 2.93 -6.42
C ALA A 98 -10.48 1.55 -5.96
N GLY A 99 -11.52 1.54 -5.12
CA GLY A 99 -12.23 0.35 -4.67
C GLY A 99 -11.47 -0.46 -3.62
N TYR A 100 -10.77 0.20 -2.72
CA TYR A 100 -10.19 -0.47 -1.55
C TYR A 100 -11.22 -0.49 -0.41
N ASP A 101 -11.26 -1.59 0.33
CA ASP A 101 -12.07 -1.73 1.54
C ASP A 101 -11.28 -1.29 2.77
N GLU A 102 -11.90 -0.50 3.64
CA GLU A 102 -11.30 -0.13 4.93
C GLU A 102 -11.27 -1.35 5.87
N LEU A 103 -10.09 -1.69 6.37
CA LEU A 103 -9.93 -2.72 7.40
C LEU A 103 -9.99 -2.14 8.80
N MET A 104 -9.30 -1.01 8.99
CA MET A 104 -9.25 -0.32 10.28
C MET A 104 -8.83 1.13 10.08
N SER A 105 -9.25 1.97 11.01
CA SER A 105 -8.75 3.33 11.17
C SER A 105 -8.40 3.58 12.63
N VAL A 106 -7.37 4.39 12.83
CA VAL A 106 -6.91 4.86 14.14
C VAL A 106 -6.83 6.37 14.05
N GLN A 107 -7.45 7.04 15.01
CA GLN A 107 -7.42 8.48 15.14
C GLN A 107 -6.92 8.82 16.53
N ASP A 108 -5.81 9.54 16.60
CA ASP A 108 -5.29 10.10 17.83
C ASP A 108 -5.15 11.63 17.71
N ALA A 109 -4.61 12.27 18.75
CA ALA A 109 -4.48 13.73 18.82
C ALA A 109 -3.42 14.30 17.86
N GLU A 110 -2.50 13.47 17.37
CA GLU A 110 -1.35 13.88 16.58
C GLU A 110 -1.45 13.43 15.12
N GLU A 111 -1.98 12.22 14.89
CA GLU A 111 -2.03 11.54 13.60
C GLU A 111 -3.34 10.75 13.41
N ASN A 112 -3.72 10.63 12.13
CA ASN A 112 -4.76 9.72 11.67
C ASN A 112 -4.13 8.66 10.79
N MET A 113 -4.58 7.42 10.92
CA MET A 113 -4.09 6.28 10.18
C MET A 113 -5.27 5.47 9.65
N ARG A 114 -5.21 5.04 8.39
CA ARG A 114 -6.16 4.09 7.81
C ARG A 114 -5.42 2.96 7.12
N PHE A 115 -5.86 1.73 7.37
CA PHE A 115 -5.48 0.56 6.63
C PHE A 115 -6.63 0.13 5.70
N SER A 116 -6.28 -0.19 4.47
CA SER A 116 -7.24 -0.61 3.44
C SER A 116 -6.67 -1.75 2.61
N ILE A 117 -7.54 -2.60 2.08
CA ILE A 117 -7.15 -3.70 1.19
C ILE A 117 -7.84 -3.60 -0.16
N LYS A 118 -7.21 -4.18 -1.17
CA LYS A 118 -7.85 -4.45 -2.46
C LYS A 118 -7.91 -5.96 -2.67
N GLU A 119 -9.12 -6.46 -2.85
CA GLU A 119 -9.37 -7.88 -3.09
C GLU A 119 -9.81 -8.14 -4.53
N SER A 120 -9.35 -9.26 -5.09
CA SER A 120 -9.78 -9.76 -6.39
C SER A 120 -9.81 -11.28 -6.35
N GLY A 121 -10.98 -11.87 -6.65
CA GLY A 121 -11.14 -13.32 -6.73
C GLY A 121 -10.84 -14.07 -5.42
N GLY A 122 -11.20 -13.51 -4.26
CA GLY A 122 -10.96 -14.15 -2.95
C GLY A 122 -9.53 -13.99 -2.42
N LYS A 123 -8.70 -13.19 -3.09
CA LYS A 123 -7.30 -12.95 -2.72
C LYS A 123 -7.03 -11.47 -2.58
N ILE A 124 -6.25 -11.12 -1.57
CA ILE A 124 -5.86 -9.73 -1.33
C ILE A 124 -4.62 -9.43 -2.17
N GLU A 125 -4.79 -8.50 -3.09
CA GLU A 125 -3.76 -8.12 -4.05
C GLU A 125 -2.88 -6.97 -3.54
N GLU A 126 -3.43 -6.16 -2.63
CA GLU A 126 -2.74 -5.00 -2.07
C GLU A 126 -3.26 -4.65 -0.68
N LEU A 127 -2.32 -4.31 0.21
CA LEU A 127 -2.56 -3.70 1.51
C LEU A 127 -1.98 -2.28 1.46
N LEU A 128 -2.81 -1.30 1.78
CA LEU A 128 -2.45 0.10 1.79
C LEU A 128 -2.57 0.68 3.19
N MET A 129 -1.61 1.53 3.58
CA MET A 129 -1.66 2.31 4.80
C MET A 129 -1.48 3.79 4.45
N VAL A 130 -2.39 4.63 4.94
CA VAL A 130 -2.31 6.09 4.82
C VAL A 130 -2.22 6.69 6.21
N VAL A 131 -1.20 7.49 6.47
CA VAL A 131 -1.00 8.23 7.72
C VAL A 131 -0.97 9.72 7.42
N GLY A 132 -1.66 10.51 8.25
CA GLY A 132 -1.73 11.95 8.16
C GLY A 132 -1.72 12.62 9.52
N GLY A 133 -0.66 13.36 9.81
CA GLY A 133 -0.53 14.24 10.97
C GLY A 133 -0.45 15.72 10.58
N LYS A 134 0.01 16.56 11.51
CA LYS A 134 0.15 18.01 11.28
C LYS A 134 1.17 18.36 10.19
N LYS A 135 2.32 17.68 10.19
CA LYS A 135 3.40 17.87 9.21
C LYS A 135 3.86 16.57 8.53
N ARG A 136 3.29 15.46 8.97
CA ARG A 136 3.69 14.12 8.59
C ARG A 136 2.66 13.48 7.68
N PHE A 137 3.12 12.92 6.57
CA PHE A 137 2.31 12.12 5.67
C PHE A 137 3.07 10.87 5.29
N VAL A 138 2.41 9.72 5.40
CA VAL A 138 2.95 8.43 4.96
C VAL A 138 1.91 7.73 4.10
N LEU A 139 2.34 7.24 2.95
CA LEU A 139 1.58 6.33 2.10
C LEU A 139 2.42 5.09 1.85
N LEU A 140 1.95 3.95 2.33
CA LEU A 140 2.61 2.66 2.19
C LEU A 140 1.70 1.70 1.44
N SER A 141 2.26 0.95 0.51
CA SER A 141 1.59 -0.11 -0.23
C SER A 141 2.45 -1.36 -0.23
N LEU A 142 1.87 -2.45 0.23
CA LEU A 142 2.39 -3.80 0.06
C LEU A 142 1.50 -4.50 -0.98
N TYR A 143 2.09 -5.06 -2.04
CA TYR A 143 1.31 -5.66 -3.12
C TYR A 143 1.87 -7.01 -3.55
N GLY A 144 0.98 -7.92 -3.97
CA GLY A 144 1.27 -9.32 -4.25
C GLY A 144 0.08 -10.21 -3.93
N GLU A 145 0.28 -11.49 -3.67
CA GLU A 145 -0.77 -12.34 -3.07
C GLU A 145 -0.58 -12.33 -1.55
N ILE A 146 -1.41 -11.56 -0.84
CA ILE A 146 -1.26 -11.28 0.59
C ILE A 146 -2.19 -12.20 1.38
N ASP A 147 -1.62 -12.86 2.39
CA ASP A 147 -2.38 -13.58 3.41
C ASP A 147 -2.48 -12.72 4.68
N LEU A 148 -3.68 -12.21 4.99
CA LEU A 148 -3.92 -11.39 6.19
C LEU A 148 -3.52 -12.11 7.48
N LYS A 149 -3.62 -13.44 7.52
CA LYS A 149 -3.25 -14.22 8.72
C LYS A 149 -1.76 -14.11 9.04
N ASN A 150 -0.95 -13.80 8.03
CA ASN A 150 0.50 -13.64 8.15
C ASN A 150 0.95 -12.17 8.20
N ILE A 151 0.05 -11.19 8.06
CA ILE A 151 0.40 -9.76 8.14
C ILE A 151 1.01 -9.40 9.49
N SER A 152 0.48 -9.93 10.60
CA SER A 152 1.03 -9.67 11.93
C SER A 152 2.48 -10.15 12.06
N LYS A 153 2.89 -11.15 11.27
CA LYS A 153 4.27 -11.66 11.21
C LYS A 153 5.17 -10.77 10.36
N ILE A 154 4.65 -10.27 9.23
CA ILE A 154 5.34 -9.28 8.39
C ILE A 154 5.58 -7.97 9.17
N ALA A 155 4.57 -7.50 9.91
CA ALA A 155 4.66 -6.31 10.76
C ALA A 155 5.78 -6.42 11.81
N LYS A 156 5.89 -7.58 12.47
CA LYS A 156 6.95 -7.86 13.46
C LYS A 156 8.34 -7.91 12.83
N GLY A 157 8.48 -8.49 11.64
CA GLY A 157 9.76 -8.58 10.93
C GLY A 157 10.26 -7.26 10.33
N MET A 158 9.36 -6.32 9.99
CA MET A 158 9.71 -5.11 9.24
C MET A 158 9.97 -3.85 10.08
N ASN A 159 9.75 -3.85 11.41
CA ASN A 159 9.93 -2.69 12.31
C ASN A 159 9.46 -1.34 11.72
N VAL A 160 8.35 -1.35 10.97
CA VAL A 160 7.76 -0.14 10.38
C VAL A 160 6.81 0.46 11.41
N GLY A 161 7.19 1.61 11.97
CA GLY A 161 6.35 2.36 12.91
C GLY A 161 4.93 2.56 12.34
N GLY A 162 3.92 2.03 13.03
CA GLY A 162 2.51 2.05 12.63
C GLY A 162 1.89 0.68 12.38
N LEU A 163 2.67 -0.35 12.06
CA LEU A 163 2.16 -1.72 11.86
C LEU A 163 1.93 -2.50 13.18
N GLU A 164 2.43 -2.00 14.30
CA GLU A 164 2.24 -2.61 15.63
C GLU A 164 0.74 -2.77 15.98
N ASN A 165 -0.11 -1.87 15.47
CA ASN A 165 -1.55 -1.91 15.67
C ASN A 165 -2.24 -3.07 14.91
N LEU A 166 -1.61 -3.64 13.87
CA LEU A 166 -2.13 -4.82 13.16
C LEU A 166 -1.96 -6.11 13.98
N SER A 167 -0.97 -6.15 14.89
CA SER A 167 -0.76 -7.32 15.75
C SER A 167 -1.94 -7.57 16.70
N LYS A 168 -2.69 -6.52 17.06
CA LYS A 168 -3.85 -6.60 17.96
C LYS A 168 -5.08 -7.23 17.32
N ILE A 169 -5.11 -7.37 16.00
CA ILE A 169 -6.26 -7.96 15.27
C ILE A 169 -6.27 -9.49 15.39
N ASN A 170 -5.11 -10.12 15.60
CA ASN A 170 -4.99 -11.58 15.66
C ASN A 170 -5.13 -12.16 17.08
N GLU A 171 -5.15 -11.30 18.11
CA GLU A 171 -5.32 -11.70 19.52
C GLU A 171 -6.79 -11.75 19.97
N GLY A 172 -7.72 -11.42 19.08
CA GLY A 172 -9.16 -11.56 19.29
C GLY A 172 -9.68 -12.90 18.80
N ASN A 173 -9.31 -14.00 19.47
CA ASN A 173 -10.03 -15.28 19.49
C ASN A 173 -9.95 -15.89 20.89
#